data_AF-A0A3D3LVA8-F1
#
_entry.id   AF-A0A3D3LVA8-F1
#
_cell.length_a   1.000
_cell.length_b   1.000
_cell.length_c   1.000
_cell.angle_alpha   90.00
_cell.angle_beta   90.00
_cell.angle_gamma   90.00
#
_symmetry.space_group_name_H-M   'P 1'
#
loop_
_entity.id
_entity.type
_entity.pdbx_description
1 polymer ?
#
loop_
_entity_poly.entity_id
_entity_poly.type
_entity_poly.pdbx_seq_one_letter_code
_entity_poly.pdbx_strand_id
1 'polypeptide(L)'
;MNFSFQDSWGQEIYFDISSKEKKTLLGSRKVHYLLKITVGDSWAEFSASEFSESHVGMGEIVESVASSDGPVFVANVDWAPASSLFEQQVVGVPAGWWVLCFMDVEVEPVRAVFSPDRFGELLRVLVGMSDKGL
;
A
#
# COMPACT_ATOMS: atom_id res chain seq x y z
N MET A 1 2.87 -9.09 12.65
CA MET A 1 1.81 -10.14 12.51
C MET A 1 1.69 -10.41 11.04
N ASN A 2 1.69 -11.68 10.63
CA ASN A 2 1.90 -12.02 9.22
C ASN A 2 0.64 -12.69 8.65
N PHE A 3 0.14 -12.19 7.53
CA PHE A 3 -0.94 -12.81 6.78
C PHE A 3 -0.68 -12.68 5.28
N SER A 4 -1.21 -13.60 4.49
CA SER A 4 -1.24 -13.48 3.02
C SER A 4 -2.63 -13.12 2.52
N PHE A 5 -2.67 -12.45 1.38
CA PHE A 5 -3.88 -12.02 0.70
C PHE A 5 -3.64 -12.11 -0.80
N GLN A 6 -4.64 -12.57 -1.55
CA GLN A 6 -4.58 -12.62 -3.01
C GLN A 6 -5.18 -11.35 -3.59
N ASP A 7 -4.45 -10.75 -4.53
CA ASP A 7 -4.93 -9.60 -5.29
C ASP A 7 -6.02 -10.01 -6.30
N SER A 8 -6.47 -9.06 -7.12
CA SER A 8 -7.54 -9.29 -8.10
C SER A 8 -7.11 -10.09 -9.32
N TRP A 9 -5.80 -10.28 -9.52
CA TRP A 9 -5.22 -11.11 -10.58
C TRP A 9 -4.68 -12.45 -10.05
N GLY A 10 -4.87 -12.73 -8.75
CA GLY A 10 -4.45 -13.97 -8.10
C GLY A 10 -3.00 -13.96 -7.64
N GLN A 11 -2.30 -12.82 -7.69
CA GLN A 11 -0.98 -12.66 -7.12
C GLN A 11 -1.07 -12.74 -5.60
N GLU A 12 -0.25 -13.59 -5.00
CA GLU A 12 -0.14 -13.66 -3.55
C GLU A 12 0.72 -12.51 -3.03
N ILE A 13 0.20 -11.83 -2.02
CA ILE A 13 0.84 -10.71 -1.34
C ILE A 13 0.93 -11.05 0.14
N TYR A 14 2.07 -10.74 0.74
CA TYR A 14 2.32 -10.95 2.16
C TYR A 14 2.38 -9.62 2.89
N PHE A 15 1.69 -9.56 4.04
CA PHE A 15 1.63 -8.38 4.88
C PHE A 15 2.25 -8.69 6.24
N ASP A 16 3.12 -7.80 6.72
CA ASP A 16 3.61 -7.78 8.10
C ASP A 16 3.36 -6.41 8.73
N ILE A 17 2.71 -6.43 9.89
CA ILE A 17 2.53 -5.23 10.72
C ILE A 17 3.54 -5.24 11.86
N SER A 18 4.31 -4.16 11.92
CA SER A 18 5.22 -3.87 13.02
C SER A 18 4.90 -2.53 13.68
N SER A 19 5.42 -2.30 14.88
CA SER A 19 5.28 -1.04 15.58
C SER A 19 6.63 -0.45 15.95
N LYS A 20 6.73 0.87 15.89
CA LYS A 20 7.92 1.62 16.26
C LYS A 20 7.55 2.69 17.28
N GLU A 21 8.12 2.58 18.48
CA GLU A 21 7.99 3.62 19.49
C GLU A 21 8.96 4.77 19.17
N LYS A 22 8.42 5.99 19.08
CA LYS A 22 9.22 7.21 19.02
C LYS A 22 8.93 8.05 20.25
N LYS A 23 9.99 8.38 20.99
CA LYS A 23 9.91 9.33 22.11
C LYS A 23 9.84 10.74 21.54
N THR A 24 8.81 11.49 21.89
CA THR A 24 8.65 12.89 21.47
C THR A 24 9.52 13.80 22.34
N LEU A 25 9.75 15.02 21.85
CA LEU A 25 10.49 16.05 22.59
C LEU A 25 9.84 16.40 23.95
N LEU A 26 8.53 16.15 24.11
CA LEU A 26 7.78 16.38 25.34
C LEU A 26 7.76 15.15 26.27
N GLY A 27 8.54 14.11 25.95
CA GLY A 27 8.64 12.90 26.76
C GLY A 27 7.50 11.90 26.60
N SER A 28 6.47 12.22 25.79
CA SER A 28 5.42 11.25 25.43
C SER A 28 5.96 10.19 24.47
N ARG A 29 5.42 8.97 24.55
CA ARG A 29 5.71 7.91 23.59
C ARG A 29 4.61 7.92 22.53
N LYS A 30 4.99 8.03 21.26
CA LYS A 30 4.08 7.82 20.14
C LYS A 30 4.42 6.50 19.49
N VAL A 31 3.45 5.62 19.37
CA VAL A 31 3.58 4.37 18.62
C VAL A 31 3.20 4.65 17.18
N HIS A 32 4.06 4.22 16.27
CA HIS A 32 3.83 4.29 14.82
C HIS A 32 3.70 2.86 14.30
N TYR A 33 2.61 2.58 13.59
CA TYR A 33 2.40 1.28 12.96
C TYR A 33 2.88 1.33 11.52
N LEU A 34 3.71 0.36 11.16
CA LEU A 34 4.25 0.18 9.81
C LEU A 34 3.63 -1.06 9.20
N LEU A 35 3.18 -0.92 7.96
CA LEU A 35 2.70 -2.01 7.13
C LEU A 35 3.77 -2.36 6.09
N LYS A 36 4.40 -3.52 6.23
CA LYS A 36 5.27 -4.08 5.20
C LYS A 36 4.43 -4.94 4.26
N ILE A 37 4.52 -4.66 2.97
CA ILE A 37 3.92 -5.42 1.88
C ILE A 37 5.05 -6.09 1.10
N THR A 38 4.95 -7.40 0.85
CA THR A 38 5.91 -8.18 0.08
C THR A 38 5.20 -8.89 -1.06
N VAL A 39 5.73 -8.75 -2.28
CA VAL A 39 5.21 -9.39 -3.50
C VAL A 39 6.39 -9.97 -4.26
N GLY A 40 6.41 -11.31 -4.41
CA GLY A 40 7.57 -11.98 -4.99
C GLY A 40 8.84 -11.75 -4.15
N ASP A 41 9.88 -11.20 -4.77
CA ASP A 41 11.16 -10.84 -4.17
C ASP A 41 11.24 -9.38 -3.71
N SER A 42 10.28 -8.53 -4.08
CA SER A 42 10.23 -7.11 -3.72
C SER A 42 9.39 -6.85 -2.47
N TRP A 43 9.76 -5.80 -1.71
CA TRP A 43 8.98 -5.34 -0.56
C TRP A 43 8.95 -3.82 -0.43
N ALA A 44 7.90 -3.31 0.22
CA ALA A 44 7.74 -1.92 0.59
C ALA A 44 7.08 -1.78 1.96
N GLU A 45 7.51 -0.80 2.75
CA GLU A 45 6.93 -0.42 4.03
C GLU A 45 6.18 0.89 3.89
N PHE A 46 5.02 0.97 4.51
CA PHE A 46 4.14 2.14 4.49
C PHE A 46 3.68 2.49 5.90
N SER A 47 3.24 3.74 6.11
CA SER A 47 2.58 4.08 7.36
C SER A 47 1.16 3.50 7.37
N ALA A 48 0.84 2.62 8.33
CA ALA A 48 -0.47 1.98 8.37
C ALA A 48 -1.63 2.99 8.53
N SER A 49 -1.36 4.16 9.11
CA SER A 49 -2.35 5.23 9.26
C SER A 49 -2.85 5.82 7.92
N GLU A 50 -2.04 5.71 6.87
CA GLU A 50 -2.38 6.22 5.52
C GLU A 50 -3.42 5.34 4.81
N PHE A 51 -3.62 4.11 5.29
CA PHE A 51 -4.63 3.16 4.80
C PHE A 51 -5.97 3.27 5.54
N SER A 52 -6.21 4.32 6.30
CA SER A 52 -7.55 4.51 6.90
C SER A 52 -8.55 4.94 5.82
N GLU A 53 -9.79 4.45 5.90
CA GLU A 53 -10.85 4.75 4.93
C GLU A 53 -11.04 6.26 4.70
N SER A 54 -10.81 7.08 5.72
CA SER A 54 -10.87 8.55 5.64
C SER A 54 -9.70 9.19 4.88
N HIS A 55 -8.51 8.58 4.88
CA HIS A 55 -7.33 9.08 4.15
C HIS A 55 -7.32 8.59 2.70
N VAL A 56 -7.66 7.32 2.49
CA VAL A 56 -7.79 6.71 1.16
C VAL A 56 -8.93 7.37 0.37
N GLY A 57 -10.03 7.73 1.03
CA GLY A 57 -11.15 8.43 0.41
C GLY A 57 -10.86 9.89 -0.01
N MET A 58 -9.69 10.45 0.34
CA MET A 58 -9.36 11.86 0.10
C MET A 58 -8.14 12.12 -0.80
N GLY A 59 -7.34 11.13 -1.20
CA GLY A 59 -6.16 11.42 -2.02
C GLY A 59 -5.29 10.23 -2.38
N GLU A 60 -5.84 9.33 -3.19
CA GLU A 60 -5.30 8.69 -4.41
C GLU A 60 -3.94 7.98 -4.43
N ILE A 61 -2.95 8.35 -3.60
CA ILE A 61 -1.62 7.71 -3.54
C ILE A 61 -1.12 7.61 -2.10
N VAL A 62 -0.65 6.41 -1.73
CA VAL A 62 0.15 6.18 -0.52
C VAL A 62 1.58 5.85 -0.93
N GLU A 63 2.54 6.63 -0.48
CA GLU A 63 3.97 6.43 -0.76
C GLU A 63 4.65 5.59 0.32
N SER A 64 5.56 4.71 -0.08
CA SER A 64 6.35 3.90 0.84
C SER A 64 7.34 4.75 1.65
N VAL A 65 7.49 4.44 2.94
CA VAL A 65 8.54 5.01 3.79
C VAL A 65 9.88 4.30 3.63
N ALA A 66 9.88 3.08 3.11
CA ALA A 66 11.06 2.29 2.75
C ALA A 66 10.69 1.17 1.77
N SER A 67 11.65 0.66 1.01
CA SER A 67 11.43 -0.41 0.03
C SER A 67 12.74 -1.11 -0.35
N SER A 68 12.63 -2.26 -1.03
CA SER A 68 13.77 -2.94 -1.64
C SER A 68 14.28 -2.24 -2.91
N ASP A 69 13.36 -1.72 -3.73
CA ASP A 69 13.63 -1.43 -5.15
C ASP A 69 13.10 -0.04 -5.55
N GLY A 70 13.50 1.00 -4.83
CA GLY A 70 13.16 2.39 -5.16
C GLY A 70 11.74 2.81 -4.73
N PRO A 71 11.23 3.99 -5.14
CA PRO A 71 9.93 4.49 -4.69
C PRO A 71 8.77 3.55 -5.05
N VAL A 72 7.93 3.25 -4.06
CA VAL A 72 6.76 2.38 -4.21
C VAL A 72 5.51 3.10 -3.79
N PHE A 73 4.44 2.92 -4.55
CA PHE A 73 3.17 3.60 -4.34
C PHE A 73 2.01 2.61 -4.35
N VAL A 74 1.02 2.87 -3.50
CA VAL A 74 -0.33 2.31 -3.66
C VAL A 74 -1.21 3.41 -4.21
N ALA A 75 -1.70 3.25 -5.44
CA ALA A 75 -2.36 4.33 -6.16
C ALA A 75 -3.66 3.90 -6.83
N ASN A 76 -4.65 4.81 -6.90
CA ASN A 76 -5.84 4.61 -7.71
C ASN A 76 -5.54 4.95 -9.19
N VAL A 77 -6.05 4.11 -10.10
CA VAL A 77 -5.85 4.27 -11.55
C VAL A 77 -6.46 5.57 -12.09
N ASP A 78 -7.55 6.06 -11.49
CA ASP A 78 -8.20 7.30 -11.93
C ASP A 78 -7.32 8.53 -11.76
N TRP A 79 -6.29 8.42 -10.91
CA TRP A 79 -5.34 9.51 -10.71
C TRP A 79 -4.29 9.64 -11.80
N ALA A 80 -4.15 8.63 -12.67
CA ALA A 80 -3.06 8.62 -13.64
C ALA A 80 -3.12 9.85 -14.56
N PRO A 81 -2.20 10.82 -14.42
CA PRO A 81 -2.26 12.03 -15.22
C PRO A 81 -2.02 11.66 -16.69
N ALA A 82 -2.77 12.29 -17.60
CA ALA A 82 -2.62 12.02 -19.03
C ALA A 82 -1.18 12.28 -19.49
N SER A 83 -0.65 11.37 -20.29
CA SER A 83 0.74 11.30 -20.78
C SER A 83 1.81 11.11 -19.70
N SER A 84 1.44 10.72 -18.48
CA SER A 84 2.42 10.40 -17.43
C SER A 84 3.05 9.02 -17.63
N LEU A 85 4.23 8.81 -17.03
CA LEU A 85 4.83 7.47 -16.95
C LEU A 85 3.91 6.51 -16.19
N PHE A 86 3.23 6.98 -15.15
CA PHE A 86 2.30 6.16 -14.38
C PHE A 86 1.12 5.67 -15.24
N GLU A 87 0.53 6.52 -16.09
CA GLU A 87 -0.50 6.12 -17.06
C GLU A 87 -0.03 5.00 -17.98
N GLN A 88 1.22 5.07 -18.46
CA GLN A 88 1.81 4.04 -19.32
C GLN A 88 2.01 2.71 -18.58
N GLN A 89 2.23 2.76 -17.27
CA GLN A 89 2.48 1.58 -16.44
C GLN A 89 1.20 0.86 -16.01
N VAL A 90 0.08 1.57 -15.88
CA VAL A 90 -1.21 0.99 -15.49
C VAL A 90 -2.10 0.58 -16.66
N VAL A 91 -1.56 0.58 -17.90
CA VAL A 91 -2.30 0.16 -19.09
C VAL A 91 -2.89 -1.23 -18.90
N GLY A 92 -4.20 -1.36 -19.09
CA GLY A 92 -4.93 -2.62 -18.93
C GLY A 92 -5.51 -2.86 -17.52
N VAL A 93 -5.19 -2.00 -16.55
CA VAL A 93 -5.88 -1.98 -15.26
C VAL A 93 -7.16 -1.14 -15.38
N PRO A 94 -8.31 -1.60 -14.89
CA PRO A 94 -9.55 -0.83 -14.99
C PRO A 94 -9.53 0.48 -14.19
N ALA A 95 -10.28 1.48 -14.67
CA ALA A 95 -10.58 2.71 -13.93
C ALA A 95 -11.21 2.41 -12.56
N GLY A 96 -10.88 3.23 -11.56
CA GLY A 96 -11.31 3.08 -10.17
C GLY A 96 -10.62 1.96 -9.38
N TRP A 97 -9.77 1.15 -10.01
CA TRP A 97 -9.00 0.10 -9.32
C TRP A 97 -7.72 0.68 -8.71
N TRP A 98 -7.11 -0.09 -7.82
CA TRP A 98 -5.88 0.28 -7.11
C TRP A 98 -4.73 -0.61 -7.54
N VAL A 99 -3.52 -0.06 -7.52
CA VAL A 99 -2.29 -0.80 -7.85
C VAL A 99 -1.21 -0.58 -6.81
N LEU A 100 -0.36 -1.59 -6.60
CA LEU A 100 0.94 -1.45 -5.95
C LEU A 100 2.01 -1.32 -7.04
N CYS A 101 2.63 -0.15 -7.17
CA CYS A 101 3.55 0.18 -8.25
C CYS A 101 4.96 0.48 -7.73
N PHE A 102 5.98 -0.15 -8.31
CA PHE A 102 7.41 0.07 -8.04
C PHE A 102 8.01 0.84 -9.23
N MET A 103 8.21 2.14 -9.08
CA MET A 103 8.48 3.04 -10.22
C MET A 103 9.88 2.88 -10.82
N ASP A 104 10.85 2.40 -10.05
CA ASP A 104 12.24 2.23 -10.50
C ASP A 104 12.49 0.89 -11.22
N VAL A 105 11.47 0.05 -11.37
CA VAL A 105 11.60 -1.25 -12.03
C VAL A 105 11.23 -1.11 -13.51
N GLU A 106 12.23 -1.29 -14.39
CA GLU A 106 12.03 -1.21 -15.86
C GLU A 106 11.11 -2.33 -16.39
N VAL A 107 10.94 -3.42 -15.64
CA VAL A 107 10.14 -4.60 -16.02
C VAL A 107 9.07 -4.86 -14.97
N GLU A 108 7.80 -4.74 -15.37
CA GLU A 108 6.62 -5.03 -14.53
C GLU A 108 6.52 -4.16 -13.25
N PRO A 109 6.36 -2.83 -13.40
CA PRO A 109 6.28 -1.91 -12.27
C PRO A 109 5.01 -2.13 -11.43
N VAL A 110 3.89 -2.54 -12.05
CA VAL A 110 2.68 -2.94 -11.32
C VAL A 110 2.86 -4.35 -10.78
N ARG A 111 2.99 -4.47 -9.45
CA ARG A 111 3.21 -5.74 -8.75
C ARG A 111 1.95 -6.36 -8.18
N ALA A 112 0.93 -5.56 -7.93
CA ALA A 112 -0.37 -6.05 -7.48
C ALA A 112 -1.50 -5.12 -7.94
N VAL A 113 -2.68 -5.71 -8.11
CA VAL A 113 -3.89 -5.03 -8.59
C VAL A 113 -5.08 -5.36 -7.71
N PHE A 114 -5.83 -4.34 -7.30
CA PHE A 114 -6.98 -4.48 -6.41
C PHE A 114 -8.20 -3.83 -7.03
N SER A 115 -9.26 -4.61 -7.26
CA SER A 115 -10.59 -4.09 -7.47
C SER A 115 -11.05 -3.30 -6.25
N PRO A 116 -12.04 -2.40 -6.38
CA PRO A 116 -12.56 -1.65 -5.24
C PRO A 116 -12.96 -2.53 -4.05
N ASP A 117 -13.62 -3.66 -4.32
CA ASP A 117 -14.03 -4.61 -3.28
C ASP A 117 -12.82 -5.26 -2.60
N ARG A 118 -11.84 -5.73 -3.38
CA ARG A 118 -10.62 -6.35 -2.85
C ARG A 118 -9.77 -5.38 -2.06
N PHE A 119 -9.69 -4.13 -2.52
CA PHE A 119 -9.01 -3.09 -1.77
C PHE A 119 -9.74 -2.81 -0.45
N GLY A 120 -11.08 -2.73 -0.48
CA GLY A 120 -11.89 -2.59 0.73
C GLY A 120 -11.72 -3.75 1.73
N GLU A 121 -11.59 -4.99 1.26
CA GLU A 121 -11.25 -6.14 2.11
C GLU A 121 -9.90 -5.95 2.79
N LEU A 122 -8.86 -5.54 2.04
CA LEU A 122 -7.54 -5.24 2.59
C LEU A 122 -7.64 -4.16 3.69
N LEU A 123 -8.31 -3.04 3.41
CA LEU A 123 -8.48 -1.97 4.39
C LEU A 123 -9.18 -2.45 5.67
N ARG A 124 -10.22 -3.28 5.54
CA ARG A 124 -10.93 -3.85 6.71
C ARG A 124 -10.05 -4.77 7.53
N VAL A 125 -9.16 -5.54 6.90
CA VAL A 125 -8.17 -6.35 7.62
C VAL A 125 -7.25 -5.42 8.41
N LEU A 126 -6.73 -4.36 7.78
CA LEU A 126 -5.85 -3.38 8.43
C LEU A 126 -6.54 -2.64 9.59
N VAL A 127 -7.78 -2.18 9.41
CA VAL A 127 -8.58 -1.49 10.44
C VAL A 127 -8.99 -2.45 11.56
N GLY A 128 -9.48 -3.64 11.22
CA GLY A 128 -9.84 -4.67 12.20
C GLY A 128 -8.64 -5.18 13.00
N MET A 129 -7.43 -4.99 12.51
CA MET A 129 -6.18 -5.20 13.26
C MET A 129 -5.86 -4.01 14.18
N SER A 130 -6.17 -2.77 13.78
CA SER A 130 -6.04 -1.58 14.62
C SER A 130 -7.00 -1.59 15.81
N ASP A 131 -8.28 -1.97 15.60
CA ASP A 131 -9.31 -1.97 16.66
C ASP A 131 -9.08 -3.03 17.74
N LYS A 132 -8.27 -4.06 17.45
CA LYS A 132 -7.93 -5.13 18.40
C LYS A 132 -6.80 -4.77 19.37
N GLY A 133 -6.41 -3.50 19.45
CA GLY A 133 -5.41 -3.03 20.40
C GLY A 133 -3.98 -3.22 19.93
N LEU A 134 -3.74 -2.85 18.67
CA LEU A 134 -2.53 -2.12 18.33
C LEU A 134 -2.73 -0.67 18.80
#